data_AF-A0AAQ3TTZ2-F1
#
_entry.id   AF-A0AAQ3TTZ2-F1
#
_cell.length_a   1.000
_cell.length_b   1.000
_cell.length_c   1.000
_cell.angle_alpha   90.00
_cell.angle_beta   90.00
_cell.angle_gamma   90.00
#
_symmetry.space_group_name_H-M   'P 1'
#
loop_
_entity.id
_entity.type
_entity.pdbx_description
1 polymer ?
#
loop_
_entity_poly.entity_id
_entity_poly.type
_entity_poly.pdbx_seq_one_letter_code
_entity_poly.pdbx_strand_id
1 'polypeptide(L)'
;MLGKEYDELKKQLDELLEKGFIRRSVSPWGAPVLFVEKRDGTMRLSGYHQIKIREKDIPKTAFGHHEFTVVPSGLTNAPVYFMNLMNLILKEELDQFVVVFTDDILIYSKTREQHEKHLRAVLKMLRRNQLHGKYSKCKFWLEKISLLGHVWTTEGVPVDPEKIDAVSNLKTPRNVTEIRSFLGLAKYYRRFIENFSKIAKPMTELLKNKCLKDKLTTTPVLTLPDLRKDFVVYCDASRQGLGCVLMQDNHVVSYASRQLRAHEENYPTHDLELAAVVNALKIWRHYLIGNKCDIYTDHKSLKYIFT
;
A
#
# COMPACT_ATOMS: atom_id res chain seq x y z
N MET A 1 21.70 -28.58 -17.20
CA MET A 1 20.83 -27.66 -16.44
C MET A 1 20.30 -28.31 -15.16
N LEU A 2 19.69 -29.51 -15.19
CA LEU A 2 19.15 -30.17 -13.98
C LEU A 2 20.13 -30.40 -12.81
N GLY A 3 21.43 -30.66 -13.07
CA GLY A 3 22.39 -30.97 -12.00
C GLY A 3 22.60 -29.83 -11.00
N LYS A 4 22.74 -28.59 -11.48
CA LYS A 4 22.96 -27.41 -10.62
C LYS A 4 21.74 -27.10 -9.76
N GLU A 5 20.54 -27.25 -10.31
CA GLU A 5 19.29 -27.05 -9.56
C GLU A 5 19.08 -28.13 -8.50
N TYR A 6 19.45 -29.38 -8.81
CA TYR A 6 19.33 -30.49 -7.89
C TYR A 6 20.34 -30.41 -6.73
N ASP A 7 21.57 -29.98 -7.01
CA ASP A 7 22.59 -29.76 -5.97
C ASP A 7 22.19 -28.61 -5.04
N GLU A 8 21.65 -27.52 -5.60
CA GLU A 8 21.13 -26.41 -4.81
C GLU A 8 19.88 -26.81 -3.99
N LEU A 9 19.01 -27.67 -4.54
CA LEU A 9 17.87 -28.23 -3.82
C LEU A 9 18.31 -29.05 -2.61
N LYS A 10 19.27 -29.97 -2.80
CA LYS A 10 19.80 -30.79 -1.71
C LYS A 10 20.38 -29.93 -0.60
N LYS A 11 21.22 -28.96 -0.97
CA LYS A 11 21.80 -28.02 -0.01
C LYS A 11 20.73 -27.29 0.80
N GLN A 12 19.68 -26.78 0.15
CA GLN A 12 18.59 -26.10 0.87
C GLN A 12 17.78 -27.05 1.75
N LEU A 13 17.54 -28.28 1.31
CA LEU A 13 16.86 -29.29 2.11
C LEU A 13 17.66 -29.66 3.36
N ASP A 14 18.96 -29.87 3.22
CA ASP A 14 19.84 -30.20 4.34
C ASP A 14 19.87 -29.05 5.36
N GLU A 15 19.98 -27.79 4.90
CA GLU A 15 19.90 -26.62 5.77
C GLU A 15 18.54 -26.51 6.49
N LEU A 16 17.43 -26.83 5.81
CA LEU A 16 16.09 -26.78 6.40
C LEU A 16 15.87 -27.92 7.40
N LEU A 17 16.43 -29.10 7.15
CA LEU A 17 16.42 -30.25 8.06
C LEU A 17 17.24 -29.97 9.32
N GLU A 18 18.45 -29.43 9.16
CA GLU A 18 19.34 -29.07 10.28
C GLU A 18 18.69 -28.02 11.19
N LYS A 19 17.99 -27.04 10.60
CA LYS A 19 17.23 -26.03 11.34
C LYS A 19 15.90 -26.56 11.93
N GLY A 20 15.52 -27.79 11.60
CA GLY A 20 14.26 -28.40 12.03
C GLY A 20 12.99 -27.78 11.43
N PHE A 21 13.12 -27.03 10.34
CA PHE A 21 12.00 -26.38 9.64
C PHE A 21 11.19 -27.34 8.77
N ILE A 22 11.80 -28.47 8.41
CA ILE A 22 11.15 -29.57 7.71
C ILE A 22 11.50 -30.90 8.37
N ARG A 23 10.70 -31.92 8.10
CA ARG A 23 11.00 -33.32 8.45
C ARG A 23 10.57 -34.25 7.31
N ARG A 24 11.02 -35.51 7.34
CA ARG A 24 10.54 -36.52 6.38
C ARG A 24 9.05 -36.73 6.54
N SER A 25 8.35 -36.82 5.40
CA SER A 25 6.90 -36.99 5.35
C SER A 25 6.53 -38.39 4.87
N VAL A 26 5.45 -38.92 5.42
CA VAL A 26 4.70 -40.08 4.91
C VAL A 26 3.26 -39.67 4.56
N SER A 27 3.05 -38.38 4.35
CA SER A 27 1.74 -37.80 4.11
C SER A 27 1.15 -38.29 2.78
N PRO A 28 -0.18 -38.47 2.71
CA PRO A 28 -0.87 -38.73 1.44
C PRO A 28 -0.94 -37.48 0.54
N TRP A 29 -0.52 -36.32 1.03
CA TRP A 29 -0.50 -35.05 0.29
C TRP A 29 0.88 -34.79 -0.34
N GLY A 30 0.92 -33.99 -1.40
CA GLY A 30 2.18 -33.57 -2.01
C GLY A 30 2.01 -32.36 -2.92
N ALA A 31 2.86 -31.36 -2.74
CA ALA A 31 2.98 -30.20 -3.62
C ALA A 31 4.30 -30.23 -4.42
N PRO A 32 4.30 -29.77 -5.68
CA PRO A 32 5.53 -29.61 -6.45
C PRO A 32 6.39 -28.47 -5.89
N VAL A 33 7.71 -28.61 -5.95
CA VAL A 33 8.66 -27.53 -5.63
C VAL A 33 9.12 -26.91 -6.94
N LEU A 34 8.97 -25.59 -7.05
CA LEU A 34 9.46 -24.81 -8.17
C LEU A 34 10.49 -23.81 -7.66
N PHE A 35 11.63 -23.75 -8.34
CA PHE A 35 12.61 -22.71 -8.09
C PHE A 35 12.18 -21.40 -8.76
N VAL A 36 12.34 -20.31 -8.02
CA VAL A 36 12.18 -18.95 -8.54
C VAL A 36 13.53 -18.26 -8.42
N GLU A 37 14.13 -17.91 -9.57
CA GLU A 37 15.31 -17.07 -9.60
C GLU A 37 14.94 -15.65 -9.15
N LYS A 38 15.63 -15.15 -8.13
CA LYS A 38 15.50 -13.75 -7.71
C LYS A 38 16.43 -12.85 -8.52
N ARG A 39 16.16 -11.54 -8.49
CA ARG A 39 17.00 -10.51 -9.14
C ARG A 39 18.47 -10.53 -8.69
N ASP A 40 18.75 -11.10 -7.53
CA ASP A 40 20.11 -11.28 -6.99
C ASP A 40 20.79 -12.60 -7.41
N GLY A 41 20.16 -13.37 -8.30
CA GLY A 41 20.65 -14.67 -8.76
C GLY A 41 20.49 -15.81 -7.76
N THR A 42 19.93 -15.55 -6.57
CA THR A 42 19.74 -16.60 -5.56
C THR A 42 18.39 -17.31 -5.73
N MET A 43 18.41 -18.64 -5.62
CA MET A 43 17.21 -19.47 -5.51
C MET A 43 16.94 -19.69 -4.02
N ARG A 44 15.74 -19.39 -3.50
CA ARG A 44 15.45 -19.59 -2.06
C ARG A 44 14.01 -19.99 -1.79
N LEU A 45 13.84 -21.02 -0.97
CA LEU A 45 12.64 -21.27 -0.17
C LEU A 45 12.66 -20.35 1.06
N SER A 46 12.29 -19.08 0.89
CA SER A 46 12.25 -18.10 1.99
C SER A 46 10.82 -17.93 2.47
N GLY A 47 10.51 -18.20 3.74
CA GLY A 47 9.15 -18.03 4.29
C GLY A 47 9.10 -17.62 5.76
N TYR A 48 7.88 -17.69 6.31
CA TYR A 48 7.51 -17.32 7.67
C TYR A 48 7.99 -18.34 8.72
N HIS A 49 9.25 -18.76 8.63
CA HIS A 49 9.82 -19.90 9.37
C HIS A 49 9.88 -19.71 10.90
N GLN A 50 9.50 -18.53 11.39
CA GLN A 50 9.42 -18.19 12.80
C GLN A 50 8.08 -18.60 13.43
N ILE A 51 7.10 -18.99 12.61
CA ILE A 51 5.78 -19.45 13.06
C ILE A 51 5.69 -20.96 12.90
N LYS A 52 5.36 -21.67 13.98
CA LYS A 52 5.13 -23.12 13.94
C LYS A 52 3.77 -23.46 13.36
N ILE A 53 3.70 -24.55 12.59
CA ILE A 53 2.44 -25.12 12.13
C ILE A 53 1.89 -26.03 13.23
N ARG A 54 0.57 -26.02 13.40
CA ARG A 54 -0.11 -26.95 14.31
C ARG A 54 0.11 -28.39 13.83
N GLU A 55 0.45 -29.30 14.73
CA GLU A 55 0.86 -30.67 14.35
C GLU A 55 -0.10 -31.40 13.42
N LYS A 56 -1.41 -31.25 13.62
CA LYS A 56 -2.45 -31.86 12.78
C LYS A 56 -2.47 -31.36 11.33
N ASP A 57 -1.90 -30.18 11.08
CA ASP A 57 -1.90 -29.51 9.78
C ASP A 57 -0.55 -29.65 9.06
N ILE A 58 0.50 -30.14 9.75
CA ILE A 58 1.83 -30.41 9.17
C ILE A 58 1.75 -31.33 7.93
N PRO A 59 1.00 -32.46 7.93
CA PRO A 59 0.95 -33.34 6.76
C PRO A 59 0.43 -32.65 5.49
N LYS A 60 -0.34 -31.55 5.62
CA LYS A 60 -0.89 -30.80 4.48
C LYS A 60 0.16 -29.95 3.77
N THR A 61 1.31 -29.71 4.39
CA THR A 61 2.43 -28.95 3.81
C THR A 61 3.47 -29.85 3.14
N ALA A 62 3.13 -31.12 2.94
CA ALA A 62 4.02 -32.08 2.31
C ALA A 62 4.39 -31.66 0.89
N PHE A 63 5.68 -31.76 0.58
CA PHE A 63 6.29 -31.47 -0.72
C PHE A 63 7.41 -32.48 -0.97
N GLY A 64 7.40 -33.13 -2.14
CA GLY A 64 8.28 -34.28 -2.38
C GLY A 64 8.17 -35.34 -1.26
N HIS A 65 9.27 -35.59 -0.54
CA HIS A 65 9.33 -36.52 0.60
C HIS A 65 9.47 -35.83 1.97
N HIS A 66 9.19 -34.53 2.03
CA HIS A 66 9.34 -33.72 3.24
C HIS A 66 8.06 -32.95 3.55
N GLU A 67 7.90 -32.52 4.79
CA GLU A 67 6.79 -31.67 5.23
C GLU A 67 7.33 -30.56 6.13
N PHE A 68 6.68 -29.39 6.08
CA PHE A 68 7.09 -28.22 6.86
C PHE A 68 6.52 -28.25 8.28
N THR A 69 7.38 -28.04 9.27
CA THR A 69 7.01 -27.88 10.68
C THR A 69 6.74 -26.42 11.04
N VAL A 70 7.23 -25.49 10.22
CA VAL A 70 7.06 -24.03 10.32
C VAL A 70 6.36 -23.51 9.07
N VAL A 71 5.72 -22.35 9.14
CA VAL A 71 4.92 -21.81 8.03
C VAL A 71 5.82 -21.54 6.81
N PRO A 72 5.67 -22.29 5.70
CA PRO A 72 6.43 -22.03 4.50
C PRO A 72 5.85 -20.82 3.75
N SER A 73 6.65 -20.30 2.82
CA SER A 73 6.11 -19.39 1.82
C SER A 73 5.16 -20.09 0.86
N GLY A 74 4.20 -19.32 0.34
CA GLY A 74 3.22 -19.80 -0.64
C GLY A 74 1.88 -20.21 -0.03
N LEU A 75 1.79 -20.39 1.29
CA LEU A 75 0.48 -20.58 1.94
C LEU A 75 -0.32 -19.28 1.88
N THR A 76 -1.55 -19.35 1.35
CA THR A 76 -2.44 -18.20 1.10
C THR A 76 -2.64 -17.33 2.33
N ASN A 77 -2.76 -17.96 3.51
CA ASN A 77 -3.05 -17.24 4.75
C ASN A 77 -1.81 -16.83 5.54
N ALA A 78 -0.60 -17.23 5.12
CA ALA A 78 0.61 -16.97 5.91
C ALA A 78 0.89 -15.48 6.17
N PRO A 79 0.75 -14.56 5.19
CA PRO A 79 0.92 -13.13 5.43
C PRO A 79 -0.09 -12.57 6.45
N VAL A 80 -1.35 -13.04 6.37
CA VAL A 80 -2.42 -12.60 7.29
C VAL A 80 -2.14 -13.06 8.71
N TYR A 81 -1.71 -14.30 8.89
CA TYR A 81 -1.33 -14.83 10.20
C TYR A 81 -0.12 -14.10 10.78
N PHE A 82 0.90 -13.83 9.97
CA PHE A 82 2.08 -13.09 10.42
C PHE A 82 1.75 -11.66 10.82
N MET A 83 0.93 -10.97 10.02
CA MET A 83 0.45 -9.62 10.36
C MET A 83 -0.36 -9.62 11.66
N ASN A 84 -1.24 -10.60 11.87
CA ASN A 84 -2.00 -10.72 13.12
C ASN A 84 -1.08 -10.95 14.32
N LEU A 85 -0.07 -11.82 14.19
CA LEU A 85 0.92 -12.07 15.23
C LEU A 85 1.67 -10.77 15.59
N MET A 86 2.14 -10.03 14.59
CA MET A 86 2.85 -8.77 14.81
C MET A 86 1.96 -7.72 15.46
N ASN A 87 0.69 -7.62 15.03
CA ASN A 87 -0.27 -6.71 15.63
C ASN A 87 -0.57 -7.04 17.09
N LEU A 88 -0.56 -8.33 17.47
CA LEU A 88 -0.74 -8.75 18.86
C LEU A 88 0.49 -8.42 19.71
N ILE A 89 1.70 -8.63 19.17
CA ILE A 89 2.95 -8.40 19.90
C ILE A 89 3.24 -6.93 20.11
N LEU A 90 2.95 -6.09 19.10
CA LEU A 90 3.24 -4.65 19.10
C LEU A 90 2.01 -3.80 19.40
N LYS A 91 0.96 -4.42 19.96
CA LYS A 91 -0.36 -3.81 20.12
C LYS A 91 -0.33 -2.46 20.85
N GLU A 92 0.54 -2.31 21.84
CA GLU A 92 0.63 -1.08 22.64
C GLU A 92 1.35 0.04 21.89
N GLU A 93 2.23 -0.32 20.97
CA GLU A 93 3.06 0.59 20.18
C GLU A 93 2.45 0.94 18.80
N LEU A 94 1.48 0.13 18.35
CA LEU A 94 0.75 0.34 17.09
C LEU A 94 0.09 1.72 17.05
N ASP A 95 0.21 2.38 15.90
CA ASP A 95 -0.34 3.70 15.59
C ASP A 95 0.13 4.85 16.52
N GLN A 96 0.96 4.56 17.52
CA GLN A 96 1.67 5.56 18.32
C GLN A 96 2.99 5.94 17.65
N PHE A 97 3.84 4.94 17.40
CA PHE A 97 5.14 5.11 16.77
C PHE A 97 5.57 3.91 15.91
N VAL A 98 4.71 2.88 15.81
CA VAL A 98 4.94 1.69 15.00
C VAL A 98 3.78 1.48 14.02
N VAL A 99 4.12 1.20 12.77
CA VAL A 99 3.18 0.69 11.76
C VAL A 99 3.74 -0.62 11.25
N VAL A 100 2.92 -1.67 11.27
CA VAL A 100 3.27 -2.98 10.72
C VAL A 100 2.51 -3.18 9.42
N PHE A 101 3.23 -3.54 8.36
CA PHE A 101 2.61 -3.96 7.12
C PHE A 101 3.29 -5.23 6.61
N THR A 102 2.53 -6.32 6.54
CA THR A 102 3.03 -7.66 6.17
C THR A 102 4.30 -8.01 6.95
N ASP A 103 5.47 -7.92 6.31
CA ASP A 103 6.76 -8.35 6.83
C ASP A 103 7.61 -7.17 7.31
N ASP A 104 7.16 -5.94 7.06
CA ASP A 104 7.89 -4.71 7.34
C ASP A 104 7.34 -4.02 8.60
N ILE A 105 8.26 -3.67 9.51
CA ILE A 105 7.97 -2.90 10.72
C ILE A 105 8.55 -1.49 10.52
N LEU A 106 7.66 -0.51 10.36
CA LEU A 106 8.02 0.89 10.31
C LEU A 106 8.00 1.48 11.71
N ILE A 107 9.10 2.11 12.13
CA ILE A 107 9.20 2.84 13.38
C ILE A 107 9.40 4.31 13.02
N TYR A 108 8.57 5.20 13.53
CA TYR A 108 8.64 6.64 13.24
C TYR A 108 8.63 7.45 14.53
N SER A 109 9.28 8.61 14.55
CA SER A 109 9.43 9.44 15.76
C SER A 109 9.72 10.88 15.36
N LYS A 110 9.41 11.84 16.25
CA LYS A 110 9.62 13.28 15.98
C LYS A 110 11.06 13.74 16.23
N THR A 111 11.75 13.11 17.18
CA THR A 111 13.12 13.46 17.59
C THR A 111 14.00 12.22 17.61
N ARG A 112 15.32 12.43 17.47
CA ARG A 112 16.30 11.34 17.44
C ARG A 112 16.36 10.59 18.78
N GLU A 113 16.24 11.32 19.88
CA GLU A 113 16.27 10.78 21.25
C GLU A 113 15.04 9.91 21.52
N GLN A 114 13.86 10.33 21.05
CA GLN A 114 12.65 9.51 21.12
C GLN A 114 12.78 8.27 20.22
N HIS A 115 13.35 8.43 19.03
CA HIS A 115 13.53 7.33 18.10
C HIS A 115 14.42 6.22 18.67
N GLU A 116 15.50 6.58 19.38
CA GLU A 116 16.34 5.59 20.06
C GLU A 116 15.55 4.77 21.09
N LYS A 117 14.71 5.44 21.89
CA LYS A 117 13.86 4.78 22.90
C LYS A 117 12.83 3.85 22.26
N HIS A 118 12.16 4.32 21.20
CA HIS A 118 11.18 3.53 20.44
C HIS A 118 11.82 2.31 19.77
N LEU A 119 12.96 2.50 19.10
CA LEU A 119 13.71 1.40 18.49
C LEU A 119 14.11 0.36 19.53
N ARG A 120 14.63 0.80 20.68
CA ARG A 120 15.00 -0.10 21.78
C ARG A 120 13.80 -0.86 22.33
N ALA A 121 12.62 -0.23 22.44
CA ALA A 121 11.39 -0.88 22.88
C ALA A 121 10.96 -2.00 21.92
N VAL A 122 10.88 -1.69 20.62
CA VAL A 122 10.49 -2.66 19.58
C VAL A 122 11.48 -3.84 19.53
N LEU A 123 12.80 -3.56 19.54
CA LEU A 123 13.81 -4.63 19.52
C LEU A 123 13.75 -5.52 20.78
N LYS A 124 13.42 -4.95 21.95
CA LYS A 124 13.18 -5.75 23.17
C LYS A 124 11.95 -6.64 23.03
N MET A 125 10.85 -6.13 22.46
CA MET A 125 9.64 -6.90 22.22
C MET A 125 9.86 -8.04 21.22
N LEU A 126 10.57 -7.78 20.12
CA LEU A 126 10.97 -8.81 19.17
C LEU A 126 11.85 -9.88 19.83
N ARG A 127 12.86 -9.47 20.61
CA ARG A 127 13.74 -10.40 21.33
C ARG A 127 12.97 -11.26 22.33
N ARG A 128 12.04 -10.68 23.09
CA ARG A 128 11.21 -11.41 24.07
C ARG A 128 10.35 -12.49 23.41
N ASN A 129 9.85 -12.21 22.20
CA ASN A 129 9.02 -13.13 21.42
C ASN A 129 9.84 -14.01 20.46
N GLN A 130 11.18 -14.02 20.56
CA GLN A 130 12.08 -14.79 19.69
C GLN A 130 11.87 -14.52 18.19
N LEU A 131 11.50 -13.28 17.86
CA LEU A 131 11.35 -12.82 16.49
C LEU A 131 12.65 -12.19 16.01
N HIS A 132 13.07 -12.59 14.82
CA HIS A 132 14.34 -12.23 14.22
C HIS A 132 14.12 -11.48 12.90
N GLY A 133 14.67 -10.27 12.82
CA GLY A 133 14.78 -9.51 11.58
C GLY A 133 16.06 -9.85 10.83
N LYS A 134 16.00 -9.86 9.49
CA LYS A 134 17.21 -9.99 8.67
C LYS A 134 17.96 -8.65 8.64
N TYR A 135 19.06 -8.54 9.40
CA TYR A 135 19.83 -7.30 9.53
C TYR A 135 20.22 -6.67 8.18
N SER A 136 20.58 -7.47 7.18
CA SER A 136 20.95 -6.98 5.84
C SER A 136 19.82 -6.24 5.10
N LYS A 137 18.57 -6.38 5.54
CA LYS A 137 17.40 -5.69 4.98
C LYS A 137 16.91 -4.56 5.88
N CYS A 138 17.37 -4.50 7.12
CA CYS A 138 17.00 -3.43 8.05
C CYS A 138 17.72 -2.14 7.67
N LYS A 139 16.98 -1.03 7.68
CA LYS A 139 17.52 0.31 7.49
C LYS A 139 17.18 1.15 8.72
N PHE A 140 18.15 1.86 9.26
CA PHE A 140 18.01 2.63 10.49
C PHE A 140 18.36 4.10 10.24
N TRP A 141 17.80 5.00 11.05
CA TRP A 141 18.11 6.44 11.04
C TRP A 141 17.92 7.09 9.67
N LEU A 142 16.82 6.75 8.99
CA LEU A 142 16.47 7.33 7.70
C LEU A 142 15.58 8.57 7.88
N GLU A 143 15.90 9.64 7.16
CA GLU A 143 15.03 10.82 7.03
C GLU A 143 13.98 10.65 5.92
N LYS A 144 14.25 9.72 4.99
CA LYS A 144 13.39 9.38 3.86
C LYS A 144 13.29 7.87 3.72
N ILE A 145 12.07 7.34 3.64
CA ILE A 145 11.83 5.90 3.48
C ILE A 145 10.90 5.61 2.29
N SER A 146 11.20 4.56 1.53
CA SER A 146 10.29 4.02 0.51
C SER A 146 9.55 2.83 1.11
N LEU A 147 8.22 2.94 1.19
CA LEU A 147 7.32 1.91 1.74
C LEU A 147 6.03 1.88 0.92
N LEU A 148 5.59 0.68 0.52
CA LEU A 148 4.37 0.45 -0.28
C LEU A 148 4.30 1.19 -1.62
N GLY A 149 5.44 1.49 -2.23
CA GLY A 149 5.49 2.27 -3.48
C GLY A 149 5.28 3.78 -3.27
N HIS A 150 5.34 4.23 -2.02
CA HIS A 150 5.34 5.63 -1.66
C HIS A 150 6.66 5.99 -0.97
N VAL A 151 7.08 7.22 -1.20
CA VAL A 151 8.23 7.80 -0.54
C VAL A 151 7.71 8.69 0.58
N TRP A 152 8.20 8.48 1.79
CA TRP A 152 7.84 9.22 2.98
C TRP A 152 9.02 10.11 3.35
N THR A 153 8.76 11.40 3.52
CA THR A 153 9.72 12.42 3.97
C THR A 153 9.17 13.14 5.20
N THR A 154 10.00 13.98 5.82
CA THR A 154 9.59 14.88 6.91
C THR A 154 8.48 15.85 6.51
N GLU A 155 8.44 16.25 5.24
CA GLU A 155 7.47 17.21 4.68
C GLU A 155 6.17 16.56 4.20
N GLY A 156 6.15 15.24 4.00
CA GLY A 156 4.97 14.51 3.60
C GLY A 156 5.26 13.30 2.71
N VAL A 157 4.32 13.01 1.82
CA VAL A 157 4.41 11.89 0.88
C VAL A 157 4.52 12.46 -0.53
N PRO A 158 5.75 12.64 -1.07
CA PRO A 158 5.91 12.92 -2.50
C PRO A 158 5.51 11.71 -3.35
N VAL A 159 5.23 11.98 -4.63
CA VAL A 159 5.13 10.93 -5.65
C VAL A 159 6.52 10.29 -5.81
N ASP A 160 6.57 8.96 -5.94
CA ASP A 160 7.83 8.22 -6.08
C ASP A 160 8.59 8.66 -7.35
N PRO A 161 9.82 9.20 -7.23
CA PRO A 161 10.62 9.66 -8.37
C PRO A 161 10.86 8.58 -9.41
N GLU A 162 11.07 7.32 -9.01
CA GLU A 162 11.30 6.22 -9.96
C GLU A 162 10.07 5.99 -10.85
N LYS A 163 8.88 6.25 -10.30
CA LYS A 163 7.60 6.10 -11.00
C LYS A 163 7.29 7.32 -11.85
N ILE A 164 7.67 8.51 -11.41
CA ILE A 164 7.65 9.73 -12.24
C ILE A 164 8.54 9.53 -13.46
N ASP A 165 9.77 9.02 -13.28
CA ASP A 165 10.70 8.76 -14.37
C ASP A 165 10.16 7.70 -15.34
N ALA A 166 9.57 6.63 -14.82
CA ALA A 166 8.92 5.60 -15.64
C ALA A 166 7.76 6.18 -16.47
N VAL A 167 6.96 7.08 -15.90
CA VAL A 167 5.84 7.76 -16.59
C VAL A 167 6.33 8.79 -17.62
N SER A 168 7.38 9.54 -17.29
CA SER A 168 8.00 10.52 -18.18
C SER A 168 8.56 9.83 -19.42
N ASN A 169 9.28 8.72 -19.22
CA ASN A 169 9.93 7.94 -20.27
C ASN A 169 8.98 7.00 -21.05
N LEU A 170 7.74 6.81 -20.58
CA LEU A 170 6.75 5.97 -21.25
C LEU A 170 6.44 6.53 -22.65
N LYS A 171 6.58 5.74 -23.71
CA LYS A 171 6.19 6.19 -25.05
C LYS A 171 4.68 6.46 -25.10
N THR A 172 4.26 7.45 -25.88
CA THR A 172 2.82 7.78 -26.03
C THR A 172 2.06 6.52 -26.45
N PRO A 173 1.07 6.05 -25.67
CA PRO A 173 0.40 4.80 -25.95
C PRO A 173 -0.33 4.90 -27.28
N ARG A 174 -0.15 3.89 -28.13
CA ARG A 174 -0.75 3.81 -29.48
C ARG A 174 -1.92 2.83 -29.52
N ASN A 175 -1.96 1.89 -28.58
CA ASN A 175 -2.93 0.80 -28.55
C ASN A 175 -3.86 0.88 -27.33
N VAL A 176 -5.08 0.33 -27.47
CA VAL A 176 -6.08 0.29 -26.39
C VAL A 176 -5.54 -0.40 -25.14
N THR A 177 -4.75 -1.48 -25.28
CA THR A 177 -4.13 -2.19 -24.16
C THR A 177 -3.13 -1.31 -23.40
N GLU A 178 -2.32 -0.54 -24.13
CA GLU A 178 -1.35 0.38 -23.54
C GLU A 178 -2.04 1.54 -22.82
N ILE A 179 -3.12 2.08 -23.41
CA ILE A 179 -3.95 3.12 -22.77
C ILE A 179 -4.57 2.60 -21.48
N ARG A 180 -5.12 1.38 -21.48
CA ARG A 180 -5.69 0.74 -20.27
C ARG A 180 -4.63 0.50 -19.19
N SER A 181 -3.45 0.02 -19.56
CA SER A 181 -2.32 -0.18 -18.65
C SER A 181 -1.87 1.15 -18.02
N PHE A 182 -1.71 2.19 -18.85
CA PHE A 182 -1.35 3.53 -18.40
C PHE A 182 -2.41 4.15 -17.49
N LEU A 183 -3.69 4.06 -17.84
CA LEU A 183 -4.78 4.52 -16.99
C LEU A 183 -4.84 3.77 -15.66
N GLY A 184 -4.49 2.48 -15.64
CA GLY A 184 -4.35 1.70 -14.40
C GLY A 184 -3.31 2.29 -13.46
N LEU A 185 -2.12 2.61 -13.99
CA LEU A 185 -1.04 3.24 -13.23
C LEU A 185 -1.39 4.68 -12.80
N ALA A 186 -1.97 5.48 -13.69
CA ALA A 186 -2.35 6.85 -13.37
C ALA A 186 -3.47 6.91 -12.32
N LYS A 187 -4.38 5.93 -12.31
CA LYS A 187 -5.41 5.79 -11.26
C LYS A 187 -4.81 5.56 -9.86
N TYR A 188 -3.66 4.89 -9.75
CA TYR A 188 -2.98 4.71 -8.47
C TYR A 188 -2.55 6.06 -7.87
N TYR A 189 -2.08 6.99 -8.71
CA TYR A 189 -1.69 8.34 -8.31
C TYR A 189 -2.80 9.39 -8.36
N ARG A 190 -4.06 8.99 -8.58
CA ARG A 190 -5.19 9.93 -8.68
C ARG A 190 -5.35 10.84 -7.46
N ARG A 191 -4.88 10.40 -6.28
CA ARG A 191 -4.95 11.17 -5.02
C ARG A 191 -4.02 12.37 -5.00
N PHE A 192 -3.02 12.38 -5.86
CA PHE A 192 -2.07 13.47 -6.00
C PHE A 192 -2.51 14.47 -7.09
N ILE A 193 -3.35 14.04 -8.04
CA ILE A 193 -3.71 14.84 -9.22
C ILE A 193 -5.07 15.51 -9.03
N GLU A 194 -5.06 16.84 -9.01
CA GLU A 194 -6.29 17.62 -9.03
C GLU A 194 -7.11 17.36 -10.31
N ASN A 195 -8.42 17.14 -10.14
CA ASN A 195 -9.36 16.97 -11.25
C ASN A 195 -8.98 15.81 -12.22
N PHE A 196 -8.35 14.75 -11.70
CA PHE A 196 -7.90 13.58 -12.48
C PHE A 196 -8.95 13.04 -13.47
N SER A 197 -10.22 12.98 -13.06
CA SER A 197 -11.31 12.46 -13.88
C SER A 197 -11.59 13.30 -15.13
N LYS A 198 -11.44 14.64 -15.05
CA LYS A 198 -11.58 15.53 -16.22
C LYS A 198 -10.44 15.28 -17.22
N ILE A 199 -9.22 15.05 -16.73
CA ILE A 199 -8.02 14.78 -17.55
C ILE A 199 -8.05 13.37 -18.16
N ALA A 200 -8.52 12.38 -17.41
CA ALA A 200 -8.59 10.99 -17.84
C ALA A 200 -9.76 10.69 -18.79
N LYS A 201 -10.77 11.58 -18.88
CA LYS A 201 -11.96 11.38 -19.73
C LYS A 201 -11.60 11.27 -21.23
N PRO A 202 -10.84 12.20 -21.83
CA PRO A 202 -10.37 12.05 -23.21
C PRO A 202 -9.58 10.75 -23.44
N MET A 203 -8.77 10.34 -22.47
CA MET A 203 -8.00 9.08 -22.57
C MET A 203 -8.88 7.84 -22.50
N THR A 204 -9.97 7.89 -21.73
CA THR A 204 -10.97 6.81 -21.65
C THR A 204 -11.75 6.71 -22.96
N GLU A 205 -12.01 7.86 -23.60
CA GLU A 205 -12.64 8.01 -24.91
C GLU A 205 -11.65 7.82 -26.08
N LEU A 206 -10.40 7.43 -25.80
CA LEU A 206 -9.30 7.20 -26.78
C LEU A 206 -8.88 8.44 -27.59
N LEU A 207 -9.28 9.64 -27.16
CA LEU A 207 -8.84 10.91 -27.72
C LEU A 207 -7.46 11.25 -27.15
N LYS A 208 -6.42 11.16 -27.99
CA LYS A 208 -4.99 11.43 -27.67
C LYS A 208 -4.82 12.58 -26.66
N ASN A 209 -3.93 12.46 -25.66
CA ASN A 209 -3.13 13.62 -25.22
C ASN A 209 -1.98 13.39 -24.23
N LYS A 210 -1.03 14.34 -24.23
CA LYS A 210 0.21 14.42 -23.44
C LYS A 210 0.04 14.96 -22.00
N CYS A 211 -1.09 15.60 -21.71
CA CYS A 211 -1.29 16.49 -20.54
C CYS A 211 -1.24 15.79 -19.16
N LEU A 212 -1.51 14.48 -19.08
CA LEU A 212 -1.46 13.76 -17.79
C LEU A 212 -0.03 13.55 -17.29
N LYS A 213 0.97 13.51 -18.18
CA LYS A 213 2.37 13.35 -17.80
C LYS A 213 2.90 14.58 -17.08
N ASP A 214 2.61 15.76 -17.61
CA ASP A 214 3.07 17.03 -17.05
C ASP A 214 2.47 17.28 -15.66
N LYS A 215 1.23 16.82 -15.42
CA LYS A 215 0.59 16.90 -14.09
C LYS A 215 1.11 15.87 -13.10
N LEU A 216 1.64 14.74 -13.57
CA LEU A 216 2.28 13.72 -12.73
C LEU A 216 3.71 14.11 -12.31
N THR A 217 4.37 14.99 -13.06
CA THR A 217 5.72 15.50 -12.73
C THR A 217 5.69 16.74 -11.86
N THR A 218 4.64 17.56 -11.95
CA THR A 218 4.46 18.81 -11.18
C THR A 218 3.64 18.64 -9.91
N THR A 219 3.32 17.39 -9.54
CA THR A 219 2.34 17.12 -8.49
C THR A 219 2.83 17.54 -7.10
N PRO A 220 2.01 18.23 -6.30
CA PRO A 220 2.41 18.68 -4.98
C PRO A 220 2.64 17.50 -4.03
N VAL A 221 3.50 17.72 -3.03
CA VAL A 221 3.70 16.80 -1.90
C VAL A 221 2.41 16.78 -1.08
N LEU A 222 1.84 15.58 -0.89
CA LEU A 222 0.67 15.45 -0.01
C LEU A 222 1.12 15.46 1.44
N THR A 223 0.45 16.27 2.26
CA THR A 223 0.71 16.32 3.70
C THR A 223 0.01 15.16 4.40
N LEU A 224 0.64 14.64 5.44
CA LEU A 224 0.05 13.59 6.27
C LEU A 224 -1.13 14.14 7.07
N PRO A 225 -2.29 13.48 7.05
CA PRO A 225 -3.44 13.92 7.83
C PRO A 225 -3.15 13.81 9.33
N ASP A 226 -3.39 14.89 10.07
CA ASP A 226 -3.46 14.87 11.52
C ASP A 226 -4.91 14.61 11.94
N LEU A 227 -5.18 13.40 12.45
CA LEU A 227 -6.50 12.98 12.90
C LEU A 227 -7.02 13.73 14.14
N ARG A 228 -6.18 14.55 14.79
CA ARG A 228 -6.56 15.36 15.97
C ARG A 228 -7.00 16.77 15.60
N LYS A 229 -6.87 17.14 14.33
CA LYS A 229 -7.22 18.46 13.84
C LYS A 229 -8.41 18.36 12.90
N ASP A 230 -9.09 19.47 12.75
CA ASP A 230 -10.22 19.59 11.85
C ASP A 230 -9.77 19.53 10.38
N PHE A 231 -10.72 19.17 9.52
CA PHE A 231 -10.50 19.04 8.08
C PHE A 231 -11.34 20.05 7.31
N VAL A 232 -10.79 20.53 6.20
CA VAL A 232 -11.51 21.38 5.25
C VAL A 232 -11.71 20.61 3.96
N VAL A 233 -12.93 20.57 3.47
CA VAL A 233 -13.29 19.88 2.23
C VAL A 233 -13.79 20.91 1.22
N TYR A 234 -13.11 20.99 0.08
CA TYR A 234 -13.58 21.76 -1.06
C TYR A 234 -14.24 20.82 -2.07
N CYS A 235 -15.44 21.15 -2.52
CA CYS A 235 -16.20 20.43 -3.52
C CYS A 235 -16.49 21.32 -4.72
N ASP A 236 -16.35 20.76 -5.91
CA ASP A 236 -16.70 21.37 -7.20
C ASP A 236 -17.39 20.30 -8.06
N ALA A 237 -18.46 20.67 -8.75
CA ALA A 237 -19.12 19.82 -9.72
C ALA A 237 -19.22 20.52 -11.08
N SER A 238 -18.98 19.76 -12.13
CA SER A 238 -19.24 20.21 -13.49
C SER A 238 -19.96 19.14 -14.30
N ARG A 239 -20.47 19.53 -15.47
CA ARG A 239 -21.06 18.59 -16.45
C ARG A 239 -20.09 17.51 -16.92
N GLN A 240 -18.79 17.63 -16.62
CA GLN A 240 -17.79 16.63 -16.96
C GLN A 240 -17.50 15.65 -15.81
N GLY A 241 -17.77 16.02 -14.56
CA GLY A 241 -17.42 15.22 -13.39
C GLY A 241 -17.45 15.99 -12.08
N LEU A 242 -17.23 15.25 -10.99
CA LEU A 242 -17.12 15.77 -9.62
C LEU A 242 -15.65 15.85 -9.23
N GLY A 243 -15.27 16.95 -8.57
CA GLY A 243 -13.95 17.20 -8.01
C GLY A 243 -14.06 17.52 -6.52
N CYS A 244 -13.13 17.01 -5.73
CA CYS A 244 -13.04 17.31 -4.31
C CYS A 244 -11.58 17.41 -3.87
N VAL A 245 -11.29 18.29 -2.92
CA VAL A 245 -9.97 18.45 -2.29
C VAL A 245 -10.13 18.40 -0.79
N LEU A 246 -9.39 17.51 -0.12
CA LEU A 246 -9.26 17.47 1.32
C LEU A 246 -8.02 18.25 1.72
N MET A 247 -8.20 19.24 2.58
CA MET A 247 -7.16 20.14 3.06
C MET A 247 -7.12 20.19 4.58
N GLN A 248 -5.94 20.50 5.11
CA GLN A 248 -5.69 20.71 6.52
C GLN A 248 -4.55 21.71 6.68
N ASP A 249 -4.70 22.71 7.56
CA ASP A 249 -3.71 23.78 7.78
C ASP A 249 -3.19 24.42 6.47
N ASN A 250 -4.08 24.68 5.50
CA ASN A 250 -3.76 25.19 4.14
C ASN A 250 -2.92 24.26 3.25
N HIS A 251 -2.69 23.01 3.66
CA HIS A 251 -1.99 22.01 2.86
C HIS A 251 -2.96 20.97 2.32
N VAL A 252 -2.63 20.39 1.17
CA VAL A 252 -3.46 19.36 0.54
C VAL A 252 -3.12 17.99 1.10
N VAL A 253 -4.14 17.32 1.63
CA VAL A 253 -4.05 15.95 2.16
C VAL A 253 -4.35 14.94 1.06
N SER A 254 -5.40 15.18 0.26
CA SER A 254 -5.80 14.27 -0.82
C SER A 254 -6.71 14.96 -1.82
N TYR A 255 -6.50 14.67 -3.10
CA TYR A 255 -7.48 14.95 -4.15
C TYR A 255 -8.41 13.75 -4.36
N ALA A 256 -9.65 14.02 -4.74
CA ALA A 256 -10.59 13.03 -5.22
C ALA A 256 -11.34 13.57 -6.44
N SER A 257 -11.56 12.71 -7.43
CA SER A 257 -12.37 13.07 -8.58
C SER A 257 -13.11 11.85 -9.12
N ARG A 258 -14.29 12.07 -9.70
CA ARG A 258 -15.12 11.02 -10.29
C ARG A 258 -15.84 11.54 -11.53
N GLN A 259 -15.95 10.71 -12.57
CA GLN A 259 -16.84 11.02 -13.70
C GLN A 259 -18.31 10.87 -13.28
N LEU A 260 -19.19 11.63 -13.94
CA LEU A 260 -20.63 11.49 -13.75
C LEU A 260 -21.09 10.10 -14.22
N ARG A 261 -22.08 9.55 -13.52
CA ARG A 261 -22.82 8.37 -13.97
C ARG A 261 -23.89 8.80 -14.96
N ALA A 262 -24.34 7.88 -15.82
CA ALA A 262 -25.35 8.16 -16.85
C ALA A 262 -26.63 8.83 -16.31
N HIS A 263 -27.06 8.51 -15.08
CA HIS A 263 -28.22 9.18 -14.46
C HIS A 263 -27.88 10.55 -13.87
N GLU A 264 -26.64 10.75 -13.40
CA GLU A 264 -26.18 12.03 -12.84
C GLU A 264 -25.97 13.09 -13.94
N GLU A 265 -25.80 12.70 -15.20
CA GLU A 265 -25.70 13.65 -16.33
C GLU A 265 -26.97 14.51 -16.50
N ASN A 266 -28.11 13.96 -16.09
CA ASN A 266 -29.40 14.64 -16.12
C ASN A 266 -29.66 15.50 -14.89
N TYR A 267 -28.79 15.48 -13.88
CA TYR A 267 -28.97 16.25 -12.66
C TYR A 267 -28.79 17.76 -12.94
N PRO A 268 -29.62 18.61 -12.33
CA PRO A 268 -29.37 20.05 -12.32
C PRO A 268 -28.09 20.36 -11.52
N THR A 269 -27.53 21.56 -11.73
CA THR A 269 -26.24 21.94 -11.14
C THR A 269 -26.22 21.82 -9.61
N HIS A 270 -27.30 22.19 -8.92
CA HIS A 270 -27.37 22.09 -7.46
C HIS A 270 -27.30 20.64 -6.95
N ASP A 271 -27.92 19.69 -7.67
CA ASP A 271 -27.87 18.27 -7.32
C ASP A 271 -26.50 17.66 -7.62
N LEU A 272 -25.82 18.15 -8.67
CA LEU A 272 -24.44 17.78 -8.98
C LEU A 272 -23.47 18.24 -7.88
N GLU A 273 -23.63 19.48 -7.40
CA GLU A 273 -22.86 20.03 -6.28
C GLU A 273 -23.09 19.22 -5.00
N LEU A 274 -24.34 18.87 -4.70
CA LEU A 274 -24.65 17.99 -3.57
C LEU A 274 -24.02 16.60 -3.75
N ALA A 275 -24.04 16.06 -4.97
CA ALA A 275 -23.40 14.78 -5.28
C ALA A 275 -21.87 14.82 -5.09
N ALA A 276 -21.22 15.96 -5.37
CA ALA A 276 -19.80 16.16 -5.06
C ALA A 276 -19.54 16.08 -3.56
N VAL A 277 -20.35 16.78 -2.75
CA VAL A 277 -20.26 16.74 -1.28
C VAL A 277 -20.45 15.32 -0.74
N VAL A 278 -21.52 14.63 -1.16
CA VAL A 278 -21.79 13.25 -0.73
C VAL A 278 -20.65 12.30 -1.14
N ASN A 279 -20.07 12.50 -2.32
CA ASN A 279 -18.94 11.70 -2.80
C ASN A 279 -17.68 11.95 -1.94
N ALA A 280 -17.38 13.21 -1.59
CA ALA A 280 -16.27 13.56 -0.71
C ALA A 280 -16.42 12.90 0.67
N LEU A 281 -17.59 13.04 1.29
CA LEU A 281 -17.89 12.46 2.60
C LEU A 281 -17.78 10.93 2.62
N LYS A 282 -18.22 10.26 1.55
CA LYS A 282 -18.08 8.80 1.42
C LYS A 282 -16.62 8.36 1.29
N ILE A 283 -15.82 9.07 0.51
CA ILE A 283 -14.41 8.73 0.27
C ILE A 283 -13.58 8.93 1.54
N TRP A 284 -13.75 10.07 2.20
CA TRP A 284 -12.95 10.45 3.37
C TRP A 284 -13.65 10.18 4.70
N ARG A 285 -14.69 9.34 4.71
CA ARG A 285 -15.41 8.91 5.92
C ARG A 285 -14.47 8.51 7.07
N HIS A 286 -13.37 7.82 6.74
CA HIS A 286 -12.38 7.35 7.71
C HIS A 286 -11.55 8.48 8.34
N TYR A 287 -11.45 9.66 7.72
CA TYR A 287 -10.78 10.83 8.27
C TYR A 287 -11.75 11.79 8.97
N LEU A 288 -12.96 11.92 8.42
CA LEU A 288 -13.94 12.91 8.87
C LEU A 288 -14.76 12.45 10.07
N ILE A 289 -14.91 11.15 10.31
CA ILE A 289 -15.62 10.65 11.49
C ILE A 289 -14.85 11.04 12.76
N GLY A 290 -15.53 11.75 13.67
CA GLY A 290 -14.99 12.16 14.97
C GLY A 290 -14.34 13.54 14.99
N ASN A 291 -14.15 14.18 13.83
CA ASN A 291 -13.60 15.52 13.72
C ASN A 291 -14.63 16.50 13.17
N LYS A 292 -14.48 17.79 13.47
CA LYS A 292 -15.27 18.82 12.80
C LYS A 292 -14.74 18.96 11.37
N CYS A 293 -15.64 19.08 10.40
CA CYS A 293 -15.28 19.32 9.01
C CYS A 293 -16.03 20.50 8.42
N ASP A 294 -15.30 21.43 7.83
CA ASP A 294 -15.86 22.58 7.13
C ASP A 294 -15.92 22.25 5.63
N ILE A 295 -17.13 22.29 5.05
CA ILE A 295 -17.36 21.95 3.64
C ILE A 295 -17.62 23.24 2.86
N TYR A 296 -16.80 23.47 1.84
CA TYR A 296 -16.90 24.59 0.92
C TYR A 296 -17.42 24.10 -0.44
N THR A 297 -18.50 24.71 -0.90
CA THR A 297 -19.11 24.55 -2.24
C THR A 297 -19.52 25.93 -2.72
N ASP A 298 -19.49 26.14 -4.03
CA ASP A 298 -19.85 27.42 -4.67
C ASP A 298 -21.37 27.65 -4.76
N HIS A 299 -22.18 26.63 -4.43
CA HIS A 299 -23.63 26.67 -4.60
C HIS A 299 -24.38 27.12 -3.33
N LYS A 300 -24.86 28.38 -3.33
CA LYS A 300 -25.57 28.99 -2.18
C LYS A 300 -26.74 28.18 -1.64
N SER A 301 -27.51 27.50 -2.51
CA SER A 301 -28.69 26.72 -2.09
C SER A 301 -28.37 25.58 -1.14
N LEU A 302 -27.15 25.06 -1.15
CA LEU A 302 -26.76 23.94 -0.28
C LEU A 302 -26.60 24.35 1.18
N LYS A 303 -26.45 25.66 1.48
CA LYS A 303 -26.39 26.16 2.86
C LYS A 303 -27.63 25.78 3.67
N TYR A 304 -28.80 25.75 3.04
CA TYR A 304 -30.08 25.47 3.69
C TYR A 304 -30.31 23.99 3.99
N ILE A 305 -29.54 23.08 3.40
CA ILE A 305 -29.66 21.62 3.64
C ILE A 305 -28.88 21.21 4.91
N PHE A 306 -27.84 21.97 5.25
CA PHE A 306 -26.95 21.69 6.38
C PHE A 306 -27.21 22.60 7.61
N THR A 307 -28.28 23.40 7.59
CA THR A 307 -28.78 24.17 8.74
C THR A 307 -29.88 23.39 9.44
#